data_AF-A0A662FP68-F1
#
_entry.id   AF-A0A662FP68-F1
#
_cell.length_a   1.000
_cell.length_b   1.000
_cell.length_c   1.000
_cell.angle_alpha   90.00
_cell.angle_beta   90.00
_cell.angle_gamma   90.00
#
_symmetry.space_group_name_H-M   'P 1'
#
loop_
_entity.id
_entity.type
_entity.pdbx_description
1 polymer ?
#
loop_
_entity_poly.entity_id
_entity_poly.type
_entity_poly.pdbx_seq_one_letter_code
_entity_poly.pdbx_strand_id
1 'polypeptide(L)'
;AMGIEDAVTSPTFSLQQCYGKNIYHYDLYNHGLEHFISLGMMEELDKEGVHFVEWGDDELLRILTAAEIPTVVIEIEKVSDDEREYRIDYAHA
;
A
#
# COMPACT_ATOMS: atom_id res chain seq x y z
N ALA A 1 16.08 -8.92 -4.31
CA ALA A 1 15.78 -8.51 -2.93
C ALA A 1 16.31 -7.08 -2.73
N MET A 2 15.56 -6.21 -2.04
CA MET A 2 15.93 -4.79 -1.86
C MET A 2 17.03 -4.53 -0.80
N GLY A 3 17.67 -5.58 -0.27
CA GLY A 3 18.84 -5.45 0.63
C GLY A 3 18.50 -4.89 2.02
N ILE A 4 17.26 -5.04 2.48
CA ILE A 4 16.80 -4.57 3.78
C ILE A 4 16.74 -5.75 4.75
N GLU A 5 17.29 -5.56 5.95
CA GLU A 5 17.35 -6.56 7.02
C GLU A 5 16.27 -6.33 8.10
N ASP A 6 15.48 -5.26 7.99
CA ASP A 6 14.40 -4.96 8.92
C ASP A 6 13.35 -6.07 8.91
N ALA A 7 12.86 -6.42 10.10
CA ALA A 7 11.76 -7.37 10.23
C ALA A 7 10.45 -6.71 9.74
N VAL A 8 9.80 -7.33 8.76
CA VAL A 8 8.51 -6.85 8.24
C VAL A 8 7.39 -7.27 9.19
N THR A 9 6.60 -6.30 9.64
CA THR A 9 5.44 -6.51 10.52
C THR A 9 4.23 -5.74 10.01
N SER A 10 3.03 -6.28 10.17
CA SER A 10 1.83 -5.58 9.71
C SER A 10 1.59 -4.26 10.47
N PRO A 11 1.36 -3.13 9.77
CA PRO A 11 1.09 -1.83 10.36
C PRO A 11 -0.36 -1.63 10.83
N THR A 12 -1.21 -2.67 10.93
CA THR A 12 -2.65 -2.54 11.24
C THR A 12 -2.97 -1.58 12.39
N PHE A 13 -2.13 -1.53 13.44
CA PHE A 13 -2.31 -0.63 14.59
C PHE A 13 -1.54 0.69 14.50
N SER A 14 -0.47 0.76 13.70
CA SER A 14 0.37 1.95 13.56
C SER A 14 0.05 2.79 12.33
N LEU A 15 -0.86 2.32 11.46
CA LEU A 15 -1.22 2.87 10.15
C LEU A 15 -0.10 2.83 9.10
N GLN A 16 1.14 3.11 9.51
CA GLN A 16 2.34 3.09 8.69
C GLN A 16 3.50 2.38 9.43
N GLN A 17 4.36 1.73 8.65
CA GLN A 17 5.71 1.31 9.02
C GLN A 17 6.68 1.72 7.91
N CYS A 18 7.92 2.05 8.28
CA CYS A 18 8.97 2.41 7.33
C CYS A 18 10.12 1.41 7.47
N TYR A 19 10.59 0.89 6.33
CA TYR A 19 11.71 -0.04 6.28
C TYR A 19 12.87 0.55 5.48
N GLY A 20 14.08 0.45 6.01
CA GLY A 20 15.24 1.14 5.46
C GLY A 20 15.01 2.66 5.34
N LYS A 21 15.18 3.20 4.13
CA LYS A 21 15.08 4.66 3.87
C LYS A 21 13.93 5.05 2.95
N ASN A 22 13.35 4.10 2.22
CA ASN A 22 12.50 4.38 1.07
C ASN A 22 11.44 3.30 0.82
N ILE A 23 11.10 2.49 1.83
CA ILE A 23 9.92 1.63 1.78
C ILE A 23 8.94 2.10 2.84
N TYR A 24 7.72 2.36 2.39
CA TYR A 24 6.64 2.79 3.25
C TYR A 24 5.49 1.80 3.11
N HIS A 25 5.05 1.25 4.23
CA HIS A 25 4.02 0.22 4.30
C HIS A 25 2.86 0.75 5.11
N TYR A 26 1.69 0.81 4.49
CA TYR A 26 0.45 1.30 5.06
C TYR A 26 -0.58 0.18 5.13
N ASP A 27 -1.45 0.24 6.14
CA ASP A 27 -2.57 -0.69 6.27
C ASP A 27 -3.83 0.10 6.65
N LEU A 28 -4.80 0.10 5.73
CA LEU A 28 -6.05 0.83 5.87
C LEU A 28 -7.17 0.02 6.53
N TYR A 29 -6.92 -1.23 6.94
CA TYR A 29 -7.95 -2.14 7.46
C TYR A 29 -8.75 -1.56 8.63
N ASN A 30 -8.08 -0.93 9.60
CA ASN A 30 -8.72 -0.54 10.85
C ASN A 30 -9.49 0.79 10.75
N HIS A 31 -8.92 1.77 10.05
CA HIS A 31 -9.43 3.14 10.06
C HIS A 31 -9.92 3.65 8.69
N GLY A 32 -9.61 2.93 7.62
CA GLY A 32 -10.03 3.27 6.25
C GLY A 32 -9.38 4.53 5.68
N LEU A 33 -9.79 4.85 4.45
CA LEU A 33 -9.24 5.94 3.65
C LEU A 33 -9.54 7.34 4.22
N GLU A 34 -10.75 7.58 4.73
CA GLU A 34 -11.10 8.91 5.27
C GLU A 34 -10.18 9.31 6.44
N HIS A 35 -9.87 8.36 7.33
CA HIS A 35 -8.97 8.62 8.44
C HIS A 35 -7.54 8.89 7.95
N PHE A 36 -7.08 8.11 6.97
CA PHE A 36 -5.78 8.28 6.33
C PHE A 36 -5.62 9.69 5.74
N ILE A 37 -6.64 10.17 5.01
CA ILE A 37 -6.68 11.53 4.47
C ILE A 37 -6.70 12.58 5.59
N SER A 38 -7.50 12.35 6.65
CA SER A 38 -7.63 13.31 7.76
C SER A 38 -6.33 13.56 8.53
N LEU A 39 -5.42 12.58 8.52
CA LEU A 39 -4.09 12.65 9.13
C LEU A 39 -3.04 13.31 8.22
N GLY A 40 -3.39 13.70 6.99
CA GLY A 40 -2.45 14.27 6.02
C GLY A 40 -1.54 13.24 5.36
N MET A 41 -1.87 11.95 5.45
CA MET A 41 -1.00 10.86 4.98
C MET A 41 -0.85 10.82 3.44
N MET A 42 -1.65 11.58 2.70
CA MET A 42 -1.44 11.76 1.26
C MET A 42 -0.07 12.37 0.96
N GLU A 43 0.45 13.25 1.81
CA GLU A 43 1.80 13.84 1.67
C GLU A 43 2.90 12.79 1.83
N GLU A 44 2.64 11.70 2.56
CA GLU A 44 3.60 10.60 2.70
C GLU A 44 3.78 9.84 1.38
N LEU A 45 2.74 9.76 0.53
CA LEU A 45 2.78 9.07 -0.75
C LEU A 45 3.59 9.81 -1.82
N ASP A 46 3.88 11.10 -1.60
CA ASP A 46 4.74 11.91 -2.47
C ASP A 46 6.24 11.68 -2.21
N LYS A 47 6.59 10.98 -1.13
CA LYS A 47 8.00 10.70 -0.80
C LYS A 47 8.61 9.78 -1.85
N GLU A 48 9.90 9.98 -2.13
CA GLU A 48 10.62 9.08 -3.02
C GLU A 48 10.77 7.69 -2.37
N GLY A 49 10.23 6.67 -3.01
CA GLY A 49 10.32 5.30 -2.52
C GLY A 49 9.27 4.36 -3.10
N VAL A 50 9.17 3.19 -2.50
CA VAL A 50 8.15 2.19 -2.80
C VAL A 50 7.11 2.23 -1.69
N HIS A 51 5.86 2.45 -2.08
CA HIS A 51 4.72 2.55 -1.19
C HIS A 51 3.86 1.29 -1.34
N PHE A 52 3.68 0.55 -0.26
CA PHE A 52 2.80 -0.62 -0.17
C PHE A 52 1.57 -0.24 0.64
N VAL A 53 0.38 -0.31 0.05
CA VAL A 53 -0.87 -0.03 0.76
C VAL A 53 -1.71 -1.29 0.81
N GLU A 54 -1.94 -1.82 2.01
CA GLU A 54 -2.90 -2.90 2.24
C GLU A 54 -4.31 -2.35 2.42
N TRP A 55 -5.30 -3.13 1.98
CA TRP A 55 -6.73 -2.79 2.07
C TRP A 55 -7.10 -1.46 1.40
N GLY A 56 -6.40 -1.11 0.31
CA GLY A 56 -6.82 -0.03 -0.59
C GLY A 56 -8.11 -0.40 -1.33
N ASP A 57 -8.91 0.61 -1.66
CA ASP A 57 -10.17 0.48 -2.40
C ASP A 57 -10.14 1.27 -3.71
N ASP A 58 -11.23 1.19 -4.47
CA ASP A 58 -11.39 1.91 -5.74
C ASP A 58 -11.31 3.44 -5.55
N GLU A 59 -11.65 3.95 -4.36
CA GLU A 59 -11.57 5.39 -4.08
C GLU A 59 -10.12 5.84 -3.95
N LEU A 60 -9.31 5.10 -3.20
CA LEU A 60 -7.87 5.35 -3.14
C LEU A 60 -7.26 5.27 -4.54
N LEU A 61 -7.59 4.23 -5.32
CA LEU A 61 -7.05 4.09 -6.67
C LEU A 61 -7.39 5.30 -7.56
N ARG A 62 -8.63 5.80 -7.49
CA ARG A 62 -9.03 7.04 -8.21
C ARG A 62 -8.21 8.24 -7.78
N ILE A 63 -7.95 8.41 -6.48
CA ILE A 63 -7.14 9.52 -5.96
C ILE A 63 -5.69 9.43 -6.48
N LEU A 64 -5.07 8.26 -6.37
CA LEU A 64 -3.69 8.03 -6.84
C LEU A 64 -3.57 8.26 -8.35
N THR A 65 -4.56 7.80 -9.10
CA THR A 65 -4.64 8.01 -10.55
C THR A 65 -4.78 9.49 -10.90
N ALA A 66 -5.65 10.22 -10.19
CA ALA A 66 -5.84 11.66 -10.40
C ALA A 66 -4.60 12.49 -10.02
N ALA A 67 -3.78 11.99 -9.09
CA ALA A 67 -2.50 12.56 -8.71
C ALA A 67 -1.34 12.15 -9.64
N GLU A 68 -1.61 11.39 -10.70
CA GLU A 68 -0.60 10.85 -11.63
C GLU A 68 0.49 10.01 -10.94
N ILE A 69 0.14 9.35 -9.82
CA ILE A 69 1.04 8.46 -9.09
C ILE A 69 1.04 7.07 -9.77
N PRO A 70 2.20 6.59 -10.26
CA PRO A 70 2.30 5.25 -10.86
C PRO A 70 1.87 4.18 -9.86
N THR A 71 0.80 3.46 -10.19
CA THR A 71 0.16 2.53 -9.25
C THR A 71 0.00 1.17 -9.91
N VAL A 72 0.39 0.12 -9.16
CA VAL A 72 0.15 -1.28 -9.50
C VAL A 72 -0.82 -1.84 -8.46
N VAL A 73 -1.92 -2.39 -8.92
CA VAL A 73 -2.91 -3.07 -8.08
C VAL A 73 -2.60 -4.55 -8.07
N ILE A 74 -2.49 -5.13 -6.87
CA ILE A 74 -2.26 -6.56 -6.69
C ILE A 74 -3.46 -7.12 -5.92
N GLU A 75 -4.27 -7.92 -6.59
CA GLU A 75 -5.34 -8.68 -5.96
C GLU A 75 -4.80 -10.07 -5.60
N ILE A 76 -5.09 -10.52 -4.39
CA ILE A 76 -4.64 -11.82 -3.87
C ILE A 76 -5.87 -12.63 -3.46
N GLU A 77 -6.12 -13.74 -4.14
CA GLU A 77 -7.26 -14.63 -3.86
C GLU A 77 -6.80 -15.94 -3.23
N LYS A 78 -7.54 -16.42 -2.22
CA LYS A 78 -7.30 -17.74 -1.61
C LYS A 78 -7.93 -18.84 -2.46
N VAL A 79 -7.09 -19.67 -3.09
CA VAL A 79 -7.53 -20.81 -3.91
C VAL A 79 -7.65 -22.09 -3.07
N SER A 80 -6.67 -22.34 -2.20
CA SER A 80 -6.68 -23.44 -1.22
C SER A 80 -5.91 -23.01 0.03
N ASP A 81 -5.65 -23.91 0.98
CA ASP A 81 -4.93 -23.54 2.21
C ASP A 81 -3.53 -23.00 1.92
N ASP A 82 -2.78 -23.68 1.04
CA ASP A 82 -1.38 -23.36 0.71
C ASP A 82 -1.20 -22.69 -0.66
N GLU A 83 -2.29 -22.30 -1.33
CA GLU A 83 -2.26 -21.70 -2.66
C GLU A 83 -2.99 -20.36 -2.72
N ARG A 84 -2.38 -19.40 -3.44
CA ARG A 84 -2.95 -18.08 -3.71
C ARG A 84 -2.82 -17.77 -5.20
N GLU A 85 -3.85 -17.16 -5.77
CA GLU A 85 -3.80 -16.56 -7.10
C GLU A 85 -3.53 -15.06 -6.96
N TYR A 86 -2.65 -14.53 -7.82
CA TYR A 86 -2.29 -13.11 -7.84
C TYR A 86 -2.70 -12.53 -9.19
N ARG A 87 -3.50 -11.47 -9.16
CA ARG A 87 -3.82 -10.67 -10.35
C ARG A 87 -3.15 -9.31 -10.22
N ILE A 88 -2.40 -8.93 -11.26
CA ILE A 88 -1.62 -7.69 -11.28
C ILE A 88 -2.20 -6.80 -12.37
N ASP A 89 -2.66 -5.61 -11.98
CA ASP A 89 -3.14 -4.57 -12.89
C ASP A 89 -2.24 -3.33 -12.79
N TYR A 90 -1.85 -2.82 -13.95
CA TYR A 90 -1.02 -1.63 -14.09
C TYR A 90 -1.93 -0.44 -14.35
N ALA A 91 -2.62 0.00 -13.29
CA ALA A 91 -3.61 1.08 -13.35
C ALA A 91 -3.04 2.41 -13.87
N HIS A 92 -1.72 2.61 -13.75
CA HIS A 92 -1.01 3.71 -14.38
C HIS A 92 0.45 3.31 -14.71
N ALA A 93 0.69 2.82 -15.92
CA ALA A 93 2.02 2.55 -16.48
C ALA A 93 2.22 3.20 -17.85
#